data_AF-A0A2T5JKR1-F1
#
_entry.id   AF-A0A2T5JKR1-F1
#
_cell.length_a   1.000
_cell.length_b   1.000
_cell.length_c   1.000
_cell.angle_alpha   90.00
_cell.angle_beta   90.00
_cell.angle_gamma   90.00
#
_symmetry.space_group_name_H-M   'P 1'
#
loop_
_entity.id
_entity.type
_entity.pdbx_description
1 polymer ?
#
loop_
_entity_poly.entity_id
_entity_poly.type
_entity_poly.pdbx_seq_one_letter_code
_entity_poly.pdbx_strand_id
1 'polypeptide(L)'
;MSEYRLTKEIIELSQSDIWDVAKLEWRLSEIYEVDDPETCLCGHFPIIEICILKNKINHQLAIVGNCCVKKFIGLPSDQIFQAVKRVRKDNEKSLNAEAIQHAYEKSWINEWEYKFTIDTMRKRNLSEKQLVTRVKINEKMLLNMKRTGEKG
;
A
#
# COMPACT_ATOMS: atom_id res chain seq x y z
N MET A 1 -3.77 -17.10 17.59
CA MET A 1 -3.67 -18.26 16.69
C MET A 1 -3.38 -17.90 15.22
N SER A 2 -3.83 -16.77 14.69
CA SER A 2 -3.52 -16.34 13.30
C SER A 2 -2.04 -16.02 13.03
N GLU A 3 -1.29 -15.65 14.07
CA GLU A 3 0.10 -15.19 13.98
C GLU A 3 1.08 -16.29 13.53
N TYR A 4 0.90 -17.50 14.08
CA TYR A 4 1.68 -18.68 13.71
C TYR A 4 1.39 -19.14 12.28
N ARG A 5 0.14 -18.96 11.82
CA ARG A 5 -0.25 -19.36 10.47
C ARG A 5 0.45 -18.49 9.42
N LEU A 6 0.41 -17.16 9.56
CA LEU A 6 1.08 -16.31 8.57
C LEU A 6 2.58 -16.60 8.46
N THR A 7 3.24 -16.75 9.61
CA THR A 7 4.68 -17.06 9.67
C THR A 7 4.98 -18.36 8.92
N LYS A 8 4.22 -19.43 9.19
CA LYS A 8 4.36 -20.72 8.54
C LYS A 8 4.17 -20.61 7.02
N GLU A 9 3.08 -20.01 6.58
CA GLU A 9 2.74 -19.91 5.15
C GLU A 9 3.78 -19.06 4.40
N ILE A 10 4.27 -17.97 5.00
CA ILE A 10 5.35 -17.17 4.38
C ILE A 10 6.64 -17.98 4.26
N ILE A 11 7.01 -18.77 5.27
CA ILE A 11 8.19 -19.64 5.20
C ILE A 11 8.02 -20.68 4.08
N GLU A 12 6.85 -21.32 3.97
CA GLU A 12 6.56 -22.30 2.91
C GLU A 12 6.66 -21.69 1.50
N LEU A 13 6.38 -20.40 1.35
CA LEU A 13 6.51 -19.65 0.10
C LEU A 13 7.91 -19.02 -0.11
N SER A 14 8.81 -19.13 0.88
CA SER A 14 10.15 -18.53 0.85
C SER A 14 11.21 -19.49 0.33
N GLN A 15 12.39 -18.97 0.02
CA GLN A 15 13.56 -19.79 -0.29
C GLN A 15 14.19 -20.35 0.99
N SER A 16 14.24 -19.55 2.06
CA SER A 16 14.71 -19.97 3.37
C SER A 16 13.58 -20.55 4.23
N ASP A 17 13.92 -21.57 5.02
CA ASP A 17 13.10 -22.17 6.06
C ASP A 17 13.23 -21.46 7.44
N ILE A 18 14.14 -20.49 7.55
CA ILE A 18 14.39 -19.72 8.78
C ILE A 18 13.65 -18.38 8.70
N TRP A 19 12.70 -18.15 9.62
CA TRP A 19 11.84 -16.95 9.62
C TRP A 19 12.60 -15.62 9.44
N ASP A 20 13.67 -15.42 10.22
CA ASP A 20 14.40 -14.14 10.21
C ASP A 20 15.09 -13.84 8.87
N VAL A 21 15.40 -14.89 8.10
CA VAL A 21 15.93 -14.78 6.74
C VAL A 21 14.78 -14.68 5.73
N ALA A 22 13.83 -15.61 5.82
CA ALA A 22 12.65 -15.70 4.96
C ALA A 22 11.91 -14.35 4.86
N LYS A 23 11.64 -13.68 5.98
CA LYS A 23 10.91 -12.40 6.00
C LYS A 23 11.61 -11.28 5.23
N LEU A 24 12.94 -11.31 5.13
CA LEU A 24 13.73 -10.30 4.40
C LEU A 24 13.68 -10.51 2.89
N GLU A 25 13.24 -11.68 2.43
CA GLU A 25 13.04 -11.98 1.01
C GLU A 25 11.83 -11.21 0.45
N TRP A 26 10.87 -10.83 1.30
CA TRP A 26 9.61 -10.22 0.87
C TRP A 26 9.69 -8.69 0.83
N ARG A 27 8.93 -8.11 -0.10
CA ARG A 27 8.67 -6.67 -0.16
C ARG A 27 7.20 -6.41 -0.45
N LEU A 28 6.73 -5.22 -0.10
CA LEU A 28 5.41 -4.75 -0.50
C LEU A 28 5.43 -4.47 -2.01
N SER A 29 4.63 -5.22 -2.76
CA SER A 29 4.56 -5.11 -4.22
C SER A 29 3.37 -4.26 -4.64
N GLU A 30 2.17 -4.56 -4.16
CA GLU A 30 0.95 -3.83 -4.52
C GLU A 30 0.11 -3.57 -3.28
N ILE A 31 -0.64 -2.47 -3.33
CA ILE A 31 -1.56 -2.06 -2.28
C ILE A 31 -2.80 -1.49 -2.99
N TYR A 32 -3.96 -1.99 -2.62
CA TYR A 32 -5.23 -1.52 -3.16
C TYR A 32 -6.38 -1.91 -2.23
N GLU A 33 -7.53 -1.28 -2.41
CA GLU A 33 -8.80 -1.69 -1.84
C GLU A 33 -9.64 -2.45 -2.88
N VAL A 34 -10.39 -3.43 -2.40
CA VAL A 34 -11.36 -4.21 -3.19
C VAL A 34 -12.77 -3.98 -2.66
N ASP A 35 -13.75 -4.01 -3.57
CA ASP A 35 -15.17 -3.93 -3.21
C ASP A 35 -15.70 -5.28 -2.69
N ASP A 36 -15.29 -6.38 -3.33
CA ASP A 36 -15.57 -7.75 -2.90
C ASP A 36 -14.47 -8.22 -1.94
N PRO A 37 -14.79 -8.57 -0.67
CA PRO A 37 -13.76 -8.92 0.29
C PRO A 37 -13.02 -10.21 -0.04
N GLU A 38 -11.73 -10.22 0.28
CA GLU A 38 -10.83 -11.35 0.07
C GLU A 38 -10.46 -12.05 1.39
N THR A 39 -9.72 -13.16 1.29
CA THR A 39 -9.14 -13.86 2.44
C THR A 39 -7.62 -13.62 2.51
N CYS A 40 -7.13 -13.19 3.66
CA CYS A 40 -5.70 -13.07 3.94
C CYS A 40 -5.02 -14.44 3.99
N LEU A 41 -3.74 -14.54 3.62
CA LEU A 41 -2.92 -15.75 3.78
C LEU A 41 -2.96 -16.35 5.21
N CYS A 42 -3.12 -15.51 6.25
CA CYS A 42 -3.27 -15.98 7.62
C CYS A 42 -4.64 -16.62 7.93
N GLY A 43 -5.55 -16.67 6.95
CA GLY A 43 -6.92 -17.15 7.04
C GLY A 43 -7.94 -16.12 7.51
N HIS A 44 -7.53 -14.86 7.74
CA HIS A 44 -8.47 -13.81 8.15
C HIS A 44 -9.36 -13.38 6.98
N PHE A 45 -10.66 -13.42 7.20
CA PHE A 45 -11.70 -12.95 6.29
C PHE A 45 -12.75 -12.19 7.13
N PRO A 46 -13.34 -11.10 6.62
CA PRO A 46 -13.08 -10.45 5.34
C PRO A 46 -11.88 -9.47 5.40
N ILE A 47 -11.11 -9.36 4.31
CA ILE A 47 -10.16 -8.24 4.10
C ILE A 47 -10.55 -7.42 2.86
N ILE A 48 -10.58 -6.09 3.02
CA ILE A 48 -10.82 -5.14 1.92
C ILE A 48 -9.56 -4.34 1.55
N GLU A 49 -8.62 -4.22 2.49
CA GLU A 49 -7.32 -3.58 2.29
C GLU A 49 -6.29 -4.63 1.92
N ILE A 50 -6.04 -4.78 0.62
CA ILE A 50 -5.18 -5.81 0.06
C ILE A 50 -3.75 -5.29 -0.04
N CYS A 51 -2.82 -6.12 0.43
CA CYS A 51 -1.41 -5.97 0.22
C CYS A 51 -0.87 -7.23 -0.46
N ILE A 52 -0.24 -7.05 -1.62
CA ILE A 52 0.47 -8.11 -2.32
C ILE A 52 1.93 -8.01 -1.92
N LEU A 53 2.42 -9.07 -1.29
CA LEU A 53 3.84 -9.23 -1.03
C LEU A 53 4.46 -9.99 -2.19
N LYS A 54 5.66 -9.58 -2.60
CA LYS A 54 6.46 -10.30 -3.60
C LYS A 54 7.79 -10.70 -3.02
N ASN A 55 8.12 -11.99 -3.13
CA ASN A 55 9.44 -12.49 -2.82
C ASN A 55 10.44 -12.01 -3.90
N LYS A 56 11.53 -11.39 -3.46
CA LYS A 56 12.56 -10.80 -4.34
C LYS A 56 13.46 -11.86 -4.99
N ILE A 57 13.52 -13.06 -4.40
CA ILE A 57 14.40 -14.16 -4.81
C ILE A 57 13.65 -15.11 -5.75
N ASN A 58 12.54 -15.69 -5.29
CA ASN A 58 11.80 -16.72 -6.03
C ASN A 58 10.54 -16.20 -6.76
N HIS A 59 10.26 -14.89 -6.63
CA HIS A 59 9.13 -14.20 -7.28
C HIS A 59 7.72 -14.66 -6.88
N GLN A 60 7.58 -15.50 -5.85
CA GLN A 60 6.28 -15.88 -5.31
C GLN A 60 5.52 -14.66 -4.76
N LEU A 61 4.19 -14.76 -4.78
CA LEU A 61 3.27 -13.72 -4.33
C LEU A 61 2.46 -14.22 -3.13
N ALA A 62 2.17 -13.32 -2.20
CA ALA A 62 1.30 -13.59 -1.06
C ALA A 62 0.28 -12.46 -0.90
N ILE A 63 -1.00 -12.83 -0.80
CA ILE A 63 -2.10 -11.90 -0.54
C ILE A 63 -2.29 -11.79 0.97
N VAL A 64 -2.14 -10.59 1.53
CA VAL A 64 -2.34 -10.35 2.96
C VAL A 64 -3.14 -9.08 3.20
N GLY A 65 -3.83 -9.04 4.34
CA GLY A 65 -4.45 -7.82 4.81
C GLY A 65 -3.43 -6.84 5.40
N ASN A 66 -3.75 -5.55 5.38
CA ASN A 66 -2.92 -4.48 5.97
C ASN A 66 -2.49 -4.78 7.43
N CYS A 67 -3.38 -5.36 8.24
CA CYS A 67 -3.07 -5.70 9.64
C CYS A 67 -1.93 -6.73 9.77
N CYS A 68 -1.81 -7.67 8.84
CA CYS A 68 -0.74 -8.66 8.81
C CYS A 68 0.59 -8.04 8.36
N VAL A 69 0.56 -7.17 7.36
CA VAL A 69 1.77 -6.45 6.94
C VAL A 69 2.37 -5.65 8.09
N LYS A 70 1.53 -4.93 8.84
CA LYS A 70 1.94 -4.14 10.00
C LYS A 70 2.55 -4.97 11.13
N LYS A 71 1.96 -6.12 11.44
CA LYS A 71 2.39 -6.96 12.59
C LYS A 71 3.62 -7.82 12.30
N PHE A 72 3.76 -8.33 11.07
CA PHE A 72 4.74 -9.39 10.79
C PHE A 72 5.92 -8.96 9.95
N ILE A 73 5.73 -7.98 9.06
CA ILE A 73 6.78 -7.58 8.10
C ILE A 73 7.19 -6.11 8.31
N GLY A 74 6.38 -5.32 9.00
CA GLY A 74 6.73 -3.93 9.33
C GLY A 74 6.83 -3.02 8.10
N LEU A 75 6.18 -3.39 6.99
CA LEU A 75 6.16 -2.59 5.77
C LEU A 75 5.13 -1.44 5.88
N PRO A 76 5.31 -0.33 5.15
CA PRO A 76 4.59 0.92 5.40
C PRO A 76 3.13 0.96 4.90
N SER A 77 2.47 -0.18 4.68
CA SER A 77 1.11 -0.24 4.11
C SER A 77 0.08 0.59 4.89
N ASP A 78 0.15 0.54 6.23
CA ASP A 78 -0.79 1.24 7.11
C ASP A 78 -0.74 2.76 6.90
N GLN A 79 0.46 3.31 6.70
CA GLN A 79 0.64 4.73 6.46
C GLN A 79 0.03 5.13 5.11
N ILE A 80 0.16 4.28 4.09
CA ILE A 80 -0.42 4.52 2.77
C ILE A 80 -1.95 4.51 2.84
N PHE A 81 -2.55 3.48 3.47
CA PHE A 81 -4.01 3.43 3.64
C PHE A 81 -4.56 4.60 4.47
N GLN A 82 -3.85 5.01 5.53
CA GLN A 82 -4.25 6.17 6.33
C GLN A 82 -4.24 7.46 5.52
N ALA A 83 -3.23 7.68 4.67
CA ALA A 83 -3.18 8.84 3.78
C ALA A 83 -4.35 8.84 2.79
N VAL A 84 -4.63 7.68 2.18
CA VAL A 84 -5.75 7.49 1.24
C VAL A 84 -7.10 7.77 1.92
N LYS A 85 -7.34 7.21 3.11
CA LYS A 85 -8.57 7.46 3.88
C LYS A 85 -8.72 8.94 4.28
N ARG A 86 -7.62 9.61 4.62
CA ARG A 86 -7.62 11.04 4.97
C ARG A 86 -8.03 11.88 3.76
N VAL A 87 -7.39 11.64 2.61
CA VAL A 87 -7.66 12.36 1.36
C VAL A 87 -9.06 12.06 0.82
N ARG A 88 -9.58 10.84 1.00
CA ARG A 88 -10.97 10.52 0.66
C ARG A 88 -12.00 11.35 1.43
N LYS A 89 -11.72 11.65 2.69
CA LYS A 89 -12.60 12.48 3.53
C LYS A 89 -12.46 13.96 3.21
N ASP A 90 -11.25 14.40 2.89
CA ASP A 90 -10.93 15.78 2.55
C ASP A 90 -9.80 15.79 1.51
N ASN A 91 -10.19 16.02 0.26
CA ASN A 91 -9.31 15.88 -0.90
C ASN A 91 -8.24 16.98 -1.00
N GLU A 92 -8.29 17.98 -0.11
CA GLU A 92 -7.30 19.05 -0.02
C GLU A 92 -6.14 18.72 0.93
N LYS A 93 -6.30 17.66 1.75
CA LYS A 93 -5.25 17.21 2.67
C LYS A 93 -4.04 16.68 1.90
N SER A 94 -2.86 16.86 2.49
CA SER A 94 -1.63 16.30 1.93
C SER A 94 -1.60 14.77 2.08
N LEU A 95 -0.94 14.10 1.15
CA LEU A 95 -0.46 12.72 1.34
C LEU A 95 0.76 12.72 2.29
N ASN A 96 1.08 11.56 2.88
CA ASN A 96 2.36 11.36 3.58
C ASN A 96 3.44 10.89 2.59
N ALA A 97 4.70 10.86 3.04
CA ALA A 97 5.84 10.52 2.18
C ALA A 97 5.71 9.12 1.57
N GLU A 98 5.19 8.16 2.34
CA GLU A 98 5.03 6.77 1.96
C GLU A 98 4.01 6.62 0.83
N ALA A 99 2.87 7.31 0.91
CA ALA A 99 1.87 7.32 -0.15
C ALA A 99 2.37 8.03 -1.41
N ILE A 100 3.12 9.14 -1.26
CA ILE A 100 3.72 9.86 -2.39
C ILE A 100 4.74 8.99 -3.11
N GLN A 101 5.63 8.33 -2.35
CA GLN A 101 6.62 7.40 -2.87
C GLN A 101 5.95 6.23 -3.59
N HIS A 102 4.92 5.64 -2.99
CA HIS A 102 4.17 4.55 -3.60
C HIS A 102 3.54 4.95 -4.94
N ALA A 103 2.86 6.10 -4.98
CA ALA A 103 2.24 6.61 -6.21
C ALA A 103 3.27 6.84 -7.32
N TYR A 104 4.48 7.29 -6.97
CA TYR A 104 5.55 7.50 -7.93
C TYR A 104 6.17 6.18 -8.43
N GLU A 105 6.46 5.24 -7.53
CA GLU A 105 6.98 3.91 -7.90
C GLU A 105 6.01 3.12 -8.79
N LYS A 106 4.71 3.39 -8.66
CA LYS A 106 3.64 2.83 -9.49
C LYS A 106 3.35 3.63 -10.76
N SER A 107 4.09 4.72 -11.01
CA SER A 107 3.87 5.62 -12.14
C SER A 107 2.47 6.24 -12.20
N TRP A 108 1.76 6.32 -11.07
CA TRP A 108 0.46 7.01 -10.98
C TRP A 108 0.62 8.52 -11.07
N ILE A 109 1.77 9.01 -10.61
CA ILE A 109 2.18 10.41 -10.68
C ILE A 109 3.55 10.49 -11.34
N ASN A 110 3.81 11.59 -12.04
CA ASN A 110 5.11 11.81 -12.68
C ASN A 110 6.13 12.45 -11.71
N GLU A 111 7.38 12.60 -12.17
CA GLU A 111 8.47 13.18 -11.35
C GLU A 111 8.18 14.61 -10.87
N TRP A 112 7.53 15.43 -11.70
CA TRP A 112 7.17 16.79 -11.31
C TRP A 112 6.10 16.79 -10.21
N GLU A 113 5.07 15.94 -10.35
CA GLU A 113 4.01 15.78 -9.34
C GLU A 113 4.56 15.23 -8.03
N TYR A 114 5.51 14.29 -8.10
CA TYR A 114 6.25 13.79 -6.95
C TYR A 114 6.97 14.92 -6.21
N LYS A 115 7.85 15.66 -6.92
CA LYS A 115 8.60 16.79 -6.33
C LYS A 115 7.66 17.85 -5.75
N PHE A 116 6.63 18.23 -6.51
CA PHE A 116 5.61 19.17 -6.06
C PHE A 116 4.94 18.73 -4.76
N THR A 117 4.55 17.46 -4.65
CA THR A 117 3.83 16.96 -3.48
C THR A 117 4.76 16.89 -2.26
N ILE A 118 6.00 16.45 -2.45
CA ILE A 118 7.04 16.46 -1.40
C ILE A 118 7.30 17.89 -0.90
N ASP A 119 7.53 18.84 -1.81
CA ASP A 119 7.85 20.24 -1.47
C ASP A 119 6.70 20.98 -0.78
N THR A 120 5.46 20.61 -1.10
CA THR A 120 4.26 21.26 -0.56
C THR A 120 3.67 20.54 0.65
N MET A 121 4.12 19.31 0.97
CA MET A 121 3.53 18.45 2.01
C MET A 121 3.44 19.13 3.38
N ARG A 122 4.45 19.92 3.75
CA ARG A 122 4.54 20.60 5.07
C ARG A 122 4.13 22.08 5.03
N LYS A 123 3.73 22.61 3.87
CA LYS A 123 3.33 24.02 3.77
C LYS A 123 1.99 24.23 4.47
N ARG A 124 1.95 25.23 5.36
CA ARG A 124 0.74 25.59 6.12
C ARG A 124 -0.36 26.15 5.21
N ASN A 125 0.03 26.99 4.26
CA ASN A 125 -0.87 27.62 3.30
C ASN A 125 -0.42 27.31 1.87
N LEU A 126 -1.38 26.94 1.03
CA LEU A 126 -1.18 26.82 -0.41
C LEU A 126 -1.91 27.95 -1.12
N SER A 127 -1.36 28.39 -2.25
CA SER A 127 -2.13 29.18 -3.21
C SER A 127 -3.25 28.33 -3.82
N GLU A 128 -4.30 28.98 -4.31
CA GLU A 128 -5.42 28.32 -4.98
C GLU A 128 -4.96 27.39 -6.12
N LYS A 129 -4.00 27.83 -6.94
CA LYS A 129 -3.41 27.01 -8.01
C LYS A 129 -2.72 25.75 -7.48
N GLN A 130 -1.97 25.87 -6.38
CA GLN A 130 -1.30 24.72 -5.75
C GLN A 130 -2.31 23.76 -5.13
N LEU A 131 -3.41 24.28 -4.57
CA LEU A 131 -4.48 23.47 -4.03
C LEU A 131 -5.15 22.64 -5.13
N VAL A 132 -5.49 23.25 -6.26
CA VAL A 132 -6.02 22.57 -7.44
C VAL A 132 -5.07 21.47 -7.93
N THR A 133 -3.76 21.73 -7.99
CA THR A 133 -2.77 20.70 -8.34
C THR A 133 -2.76 19.54 -7.34
N ARG A 134 -2.80 19.82 -6.04
CA ARG A 134 -2.85 18.79 -5.01
C ARG A 134 -4.09 17.90 -5.16
N VAL A 135 -5.26 18.51 -5.34
CA VAL A 135 -6.53 17.78 -5.52
C VAL A 135 -6.43 16.82 -6.70
N LYS A 136 -5.88 17.27 -7.85
CA LYS A 136 -5.69 16.39 -9.02
C LYS A 136 -4.76 15.20 -8.75
N ILE A 137 -3.67 15.42 -8.02
CA ILE A 137 -2.73 14.36 -7.64
C ILE A 137 -3.41 13.36 -6.68
N ASN A 138 -4.17 13.87 -5.73
CA ASN A 138 -4.93 13.07 -4.80
C ASN A 138 -6.02 12.23 -5.51
N GLU A 139 -6.71 12.77 -6.51
CA GLU A 139 -7.67 12.03 -7.34
C GLU A 139 -7.00 10.85 -8.06
N LYS A 140 -5.80 11.05 -8.62
CA LYS A 140 -5.02 9.96 -9.22
C LYS A 140 -4.71 8.86 -8.21
N MET A 141 -4.32 9.23 -6.98
CA MET A 141 -4.09 8.27 -5.90
C MET A 141 -5.37 7.49 -5.59
N LEU A 142 -6.50 8.17 -5.40
CA LEU A 142 -7.78 7.53 -5.06
C LEU A 142 -8.29 6.59 -6.17
N LEU A 143 -8.13 6.98 -7.43
CA LEU A 143 -8.54 6.19 -8.58
C LEU A 143 -7.73 4.88 -8.67
N ASN A 144 -6.41 4.98 -8.58
CA ASN A 144 -5.54 3.81 -8.73
C ASN A 144 -5.50 2.89 -7.49
N MET A 145 -5.92 3.39 -6.32
CA MET A 145 -6.02 2.60 -5.10
C MET A 145 -7.23 1.65 -5.09
N LYS A 146 -8.20 1.81 -6.00
CA LYS A 146 -9.34 0.90 -6.09
C LYS A 146 -9.12 -0.10 -7.22
N ARG A 147 -9.25 -1.39 -6.91
CA ARG A 147 -9.47 -2.41 -7.93
C ARG A 147 -10.92 -2.84 -7.87
N THR A 148 -11.70 -2.40 -8.86
CA THR A 148 -12.95 -3.08 -9.21
C THR A 148 -12.56 -4.42 -9.82
N GLY A 149 -13.15 -5.50 -9.33
CA GLY A 149 -12.91 -6.83 -9.87
C GLY A 149 -13.25 -6.87 -11.35
N GLU A 150 -12.25 -6.74 -12.22
CA GLU A 150 -12.31 -7.35 -13.54
C GLU A 150 -12.26 -8.85 -13.29
N LYS A 151 -13.45 -9.43 -13.09
CA LYS A 151 -13.65 -10.85 -13.37
C LYS A 151 -13.31 -11.00 -14.84
N GLY A 152 -12.14 -11.59 -15.12
CA GLY A 152 -11.79 -12.07 -16.45
C GLY A 152 -12.84 -13.02 -16.98
#